data_AF-A0A9E0XQ81-F1
#
_entry.id   AF-A0A9E0XQ81-F1
#
_cell.length_a   1.000
_cell.length_b   1.000
_cell.length_c   1.000
_cell.angle_alpha   90.00
_cell.angle_beta   90.00
_cell.angle_gamma   90.00
#
_symmetry.space_group_name_H-M   'P 1'
#
loop_
_entity.id
_entity.type
_entity.pdbx_description
1 polymer ?
#
loop_
_entity_poly.entity_id
_entity_poly.type
_entity_poly.pdbx_seq_one_letter_code
_entity_poly.pdbx_strand_id
1 'polypeptide(L)'
;MTCRCGGSRSPRPLRPWSSPPPLELPGNGFIEWGGAQRWLMRDADPGAIRVRTAAVGGHATLFRRGDRRGEVFHPLPAPLMNLHRNLKAAFDPQGILNPGRMYQGI
;
A
#
# COMPACT_ATOMS: atom_id res chain seq x y z
N MET A 1 3.24 13.49 22.31
CA MET A 1 2.53 14.15 23.41
C MET A 1 2.26 15.58 23.00
N THR A 2 1.03 15.89 22.61
CA THR A 2 0.56 17.24 22.26
C THR A 2 -0.90 17.34 22.70
N CYS A 3 -1.19 18.38 23.46
CA CYS A 3 -2.46 18.63 24.14
C CYS A 3 -3.36 19.55 23.29
N ARG A 4 -4.68 19.28 23.21
CA ARG A 4 -5.73 20.34 23.31
C ARG A 4 -7.18 19.84 23.38
N CYS A 5 -7.81 20.24 24.49
CA CYS A 5 -9.15 20.79 24.74
C CYS A 5 -10.34 20.37 23.84
N GLY A 6 -11.38 19.82 24.48
CA GLY A 6 -12.72 19.68 23.90
C GLY A 6 -13.48 21.01 23.86
N GLY A 7 -14.38 21.15 22.87
CA GLY A 7 -15.31 22.28 22.81
C GLY A 7 -15.75 22.68 21.39
N SER A 8 -16.52 21.83 20.71
CA SER A 8 -17.62 22.16 19.77
C SER A 8 -17.93 20.89 18.96
N ARG A 9 -19.22 20.53 18.84
CA ARG A 9 -19.64 19.45 17.96
C ARG A 9 -19.36 19.87 16.52
N SER A 10 -18.21 19.45 15.99
CA SER A 10 -17.94 19.55 14.57
C SER A 10 -19.01 18.75 13.82
N PRO A 11 -19.68 19.29 12.80
CA PRO A 11 -20.58 18.53 11.94
C PRO A 11 -19.81 17.57 11.02
N ARG A 12 -18.48 17.55 11.11
CA ARG A 12 -17.66 16.60 10.36
C ARG A 12 -17.91 15.20 10.90
N PRO A 13 -18.16 14.20 10.03
CA PRO A 13 -18.29 12.82 10.46
C PRO A 13 -17.08 12.45 11.31
N LEU A 14 -17.32 11.80 12.44
CA LEU A 14 -16.27 11.32 13.34
C LEU A 14 -15.43 10.31 12.57
N ARG A 15 -14.35 10.79 11.96
CA ARG A 15 -13.31 9.96 11.35
C ARG A 15 -12.19 9.83 12.38
N PRO A 16 -11.65 8.62 12.59
CA PRO A 16 -10.36 8.48 13.25
C PRO A 16 -9.36 9.40 12.52
N TRP A 17 -8.56 10.16 13.27
CA TRP A 17 -7.59 11.12 12.71
C TRP A 17 -6.63 10.49 11.68
N SER A 18 -6.42 9.17 11.79
CA SER A 18 -5.56 8.37 10.92
C SER A 18 -6.24 7.81 9.67
N SER A 19 -7.55 7.99 9.47
CA SER A 19 -8.26 7.42 8.32
C SER A 19 -8.20 8.37 7.11
N PRO A 20 -7.60 7.96 5.97
CA PRO A 20 -7.60 8.78 4.77
C PRO A 20 -9.03 8.97 4.24
N PRO A 21 -9.28 10.05 3.46
CA PRO A 21 -10.58 10.27 2.81
C PRO A 21 -11.04 9.02 2.02
N PRO A 22 -12.37 8.87 1.80
CA PRO A 22 -12.87 7.86 0.89
C PRO A 22 -12.14 7.95 -0.46
N LEU A 23 -11.61 6.82 -0.92
CA LEU A 23 -11.00 6.69 -2.23
C LEU A 23 -11.90 5.79 -3.07
N GLU A 24 -12.42 6.33 -4.16
CA GLU A 24 -13.28 5.62 -5.10
C GLU A 24 -12.43 4.62 -5.90
N LEU A 25 -12.39 3.39 -5.40
CA LEU A 25 -11.75 2.26 -6.05
C LEU A 25 -12.83 1.38 -6.67
N PRO A 26 -12.60 0.84 -7.89
CA PRO A 26 -13.58 -0.03 -8.51
C PRO A 26 -13.79 -1.28 -7.64
N GLY A 27 -15.04 -1.55 -7.29
CA GLY A 27 -15.46 -2.84 -6.77
C GLY A 27 -15.78 -2.99 -5.31
N ASN A 28 -16.04 -4.25 -4.95
CA ASN A 28 -16.41 -4.63 -3.61
C ASN A 28 -15.15 -4.71 -2.76
N GLY A 29 -15.23 -4.17 -1.56
CA GLY A 29 -14.11 -4.16 -0.64
C GLY A 29 -14.55 -4.00 0.80
N PHE A 30 -13.60 -4.18 1.69
CA PHE A 30 -13.76 -3.99 3.12
C PHE A 30 -12.73 -3.00 3.64
N ILE A 31 -13.08 -2.27 4.68
CA ILE A 31 -12.17 -1.39 5.39
C ILE A 31 -11.80 -2.08 6.71
N GLU A 32 -10.51 -2.21 6.97
CA GLU A 32 -9.96 -2.80 8.19
C GLU A 32 -9.31 -1.73 9.10
N TRP A 33 -9.21 -2.04 10.40
CA TRP A 33 -8.53 -1.29 11.46
C TRP A 33 -8.83 0.22 11.46
N GLY A 34 -10.13 0.58 11.42
CA GLY A 34 -10.54 1.98 11.48
C GLY A 34 -10.12 2.82 10.28
N GLY A 35 -9.85 2.20 9.12
CA GLY A 35 -9.46 2.90 7.90
C GLY A 35 -8.00 2.78 7.51
N ALA A 36 -7.18 2.06 8.27
CA ALA A 36 -5.76 1.88 7.98
C ALA A 36 -5.51 1.00 6.74
N GLN A 37 -6.43 0.06 6.46
CA GLN A 37 -6.30 -0.83 5.30
C GLN A 37 -7.63 -0.96 4.55
N ARG A 38 -7.54 -1.06 3.22
CA ARG A 38 -8.66 -1.32 2.31
C ARG A 38 -8.38 -2.62 1.56
N TRP A 39 -9.26 -3.61 1.72
CA TRP A 39 -9.24 -4.86 0.98
C TRP A 39 -10.16 -4.75 -0.21
N LEU A 40 -9.68 -5.11 -1.39
CA LEU A 40 -10.49 -5.12 -2.62
C LEU A 40 -10.62 -6.55 -3.13
N MET A 41 -11.85 -6.98 -3.39
CA MET A 41 -12.18 -8.23 -4.07
C MET A 41 -12.52 -7.92 -5.52
N ARG A 42 -11.53 -7.90 -6.42
CA ARG A 42 -11.77 -7.57 -7.83
C ARG A 42 -10.77 -8.16 -8.81
N ASP A 43 -11.30 -8.39 -10.02
CA ASP A 43 -10.62 -8.55 -11.32
C ASP A 43 -10.40 -7.17 -12.01
N ALA A 44 -10.02 -6.15 -11.24
CA ALA A 44 -9.72 -4.83 -11.80
C ALA A 44 -8.22 -4.76 -12.12
N ASP A 45 -7.86 -4.00 -13.17
CA ASP A 45 -6.47 -3.82 -13.56
C ASP A 45 -5.63 -3.32 -12.37
N PRO A 46 -4.62 -4.09 -11.92
CA PRO A 46 -3.73 -3.69 -10.83
C PRO A 46 -3.02 -2.37 -11.11
N GLY A 47 -2.74 -2.05 -12.38
CA GLY A 47 -2.15 -0.79 -12.79
C GLY A 47 -3.03 0.41 -12.46
N ALA A 48 -4.29 0.39 -12.89
CA ALA A 48 -5.28 1.43 -12.60
C ALA A 48 -5.49 1.65 -11.10
N ILE A 49 -5.53 0.57 -10.30
CA ILE A 49 -5.63 0.69 -8.83
C ILE A 49 -4.40 1.42 -8.28
N ARG A 50 -3.20 1.03 -8.71
CA ARG A 50 -1.95 1.66 -8.23
C ARG A 50 -1.88 3.13 -8.60
N VAL A 51 -2.29 3.52 -9.80
CA VAL A 51 -2.35 4.93 -10.21
C VAL A 51 -3.27 5.73 -9.28
N ARG A 52 -4.48 5.23 -9.00
CA ARG A 52 -5.43 5.91 -8.11
C ARG A 52 -4.92 6.01 -6.67
N THR A 53 -4.31 4.95 -6.16
CA THR A 53 -3.79 4.93 -4.80
C THR A 53 -2.54 5.80 -4.66
N ALA A 54 -1.65 5.81 -5.66
CA ALA A 54 -0.46 6.68 -5.67
C ALA A 54 -0.83 8.16 -5.70
N ALA A 55 -1.91 8.54 -6.40
CA ALA A 55 -2.40 9.92 -6.46
C ALA A 55 -2.80 10.49 -5.08
N VAL A 56 -3.06 9.62 -4.10
CA VAL A 56 -3.35 10.00 -2.70
C VAL A 56 -2.24 9.60 -1.72
N GLY A 57 -1.04 9.26 -2.24
CA GLY A 57 0.13 8.88 -1.43
C GLY A 57 0.05 7.50 -0.79
N GLY A 58 -0.86 6.63 -1.22
CA GLY A 58 -1.00 5.27 -0.73
C GLY A 58 -0.36 4.22 -1.65
N HIS A 59 -0.42 2.96 -1.21
CA HIS A 59 0.15 1.81 -1.92
C HIS A 59 -0.89 0.71 -2.08
N ALA A 60 -0.75 -0.09 -3.15
CA ALA A 60 -1.62 -1.22 -3.43
C ALA A 60 -0.78 -2.46 -3.78
N THR A 61 -0.98 -3.53 -3.03
CA THR A 61 -0.24 -4.79 -3.13
C THR A 61 -1.20 -5.93 -3.44
N LEU A 62 -0.83 -6.79 -4.38
CA LEU A 62 -1.59 -7.99 -4.70
C LEU A 62 -1.42 -9.03 -3.58
N PHE A 63 -2.48 -9.28 -2.83
CA PHE A 63 -2.43 -10.20 -1.68
C PHE A 63 -2.71 -11.65 -2.08
N ARG A 64 -3.91 -11.94 -2.58
CA ARG A 64 -4.38 -13.28 -2.93
C ARG A 64 -5.05 -13.30 -4.29
N ARG A 65 -4.80 -14.37 -5.04
CA ARG A 65 -5.31 -14.61 -6.40
C ARG A 65 -4.83 -13.48 -7.37
N GLY A 66 -4.93 -13.71 -8.68
CA GLY A 66 -4.39 -12.80 -9.70
C GLY A 66 -3.01 -13.22 -10.24
N ASP A 67 -2.61 -12.59 -11.34
CA ASP A 67 -1.34 -12.87 -12.01
C ASP A 67 -0.15 -12.39 -11.16
N ARG A 68 0.71 -13.34 -10.77
CA ARG A 68 1.91 -13.10 -9.96
C ARG A 68 3.19 -13.11 -10.79
N ARG A 69 3.07 -13.22 -12.12
CA ARG A 69 4.19 -13.02 -13.07
C ARG A 69 4.54 -11.54 -13.19
N GLY A 70 3.55 -10.66 -13.02
CA GLY A 70 3.74 -9.20 -12.94
C GLY A 70 4.13 -8.71 -11.53
N GLU A 71 4.22 -7.39 -11.39
CA GLU A 71 4.59 -6.73 -10.13
C GLU A 71 3.54 -6.94 -9.03
N VAL A 72 3.92 -7.65 -7.95
CA VAL A 72 3.04 -7.94 -6.81
C VAL A 72 2.94 -6.75 -5.85
N PHE A 73 4.05 -6.05 -5.62
CA PHE A 73 4.14 -4.91 -4.70
C PHE A 73 4.04 -3.60 -5.46
N HIS A 74 3.49 -2.56 -4.82
CA HIS A 74 3.43 -1.23 -5.40
C HIS A 74 4.83 -0.76 -5.84
N PRO A 75 4.98 -0.17 -7.05
CA PRO A 75 6.31 0.15 -7.56
C PRO A 75 7.00 1.17 -6.66
N LEU A 76 8.30 0.95 -6.42
CA LEU A 76 9.09 1.87 -5.62
C LEU A 76 9.69 2.99 -6.46
N PRO A 77 9.78 4.22 -5.93
CA PRO A 77 10.68 5.23 -6.45
C PRO A 77 12.11 4.69 -6.54
N ALA A 78 12.86 5.13 -7.56
CA ALA A 78 14.21 4.66 -7.82
C ALA A 78 15.17 4.71 -6.60
N PRO A 79 15.15 5.75 -5.74
CA PRO A 79 15.99 5.78 -4.55
C PRO A 79 15.69 4.66 -3.54
N LEU A 80 14.41 4.35 -3.33
CA LEU A 80 13.99 3.26 -2.42
C LEU A 80 14.34 1.90 -3.01
N MET A 81 14.25 1.74 -4.33
CA MET A 81 14.68 0.51 -5.00
C MET A 81 16.20 0.28 -4.83
N ASN A 82 17.01 1.33 -4.94
CA ASN A 82 18.45 1.24 -4.67
C ASN A 82 18.74 0.80 -3.24
N LEU A 83 18.02 1.36 -2.27
CA LEU A 83 18.16 0.98 -0.87
C LEU A 83 17.80 -0.50 -0.66
N HIS A 84 16.69 -0.96 -1.26
CA HIS A 84 16.27 -2.35 -1.20
C HIS A 84 17.33 -3.32 -1.77
N ARG A 85 17.96 -2.98 -2.91
CA ARG A 85 19.08 -3.76 -3.47
C ARG A 85 20.26 -3.84 -2.51
N ASN A 86 20.69 -2.69 -1.99
CA ASN A 86 21.84 -2.63 -1.10
C ASN A 86 21.60 -3.46 0.17
N LEU A 87 20.38 -3.39 0.71
CA LEU A 87 20.00 -4.17 1.88
C LEU A 87 19.99 -5.68 1.56
N LYS A 88 19.41 -6.09 0.43
CA LYS A 88 19.40 -7.50 0.04
C LYS A 88 20.81 -8.04 -0.21
N ALA A 89 21.68 -7.27 -0.86
CA ALA A 89 23.07 -7.66 -1.09
C ALA A 89 23.86 -7.80 0.23
N ALA A 90 23.61 -6.94 1.22
CA ALA A 90 24.27 -7.01 2.52
C ALA A 90 23.81 -8.20 3.36
N PHE A 91 22.50 -8.49 3.36
CA PHE A 91 21.91 -9.55 4.18
C PHE A 91 21.93 -10.94 3.53
N ASP A 92 21.83 -11.01 2.21
CA ASP A 92 21.76 -12.24 1.44
C ASP A 92 22.66 -12.16 0.18
N PRO A 93 23.99 -12.12 0.35
CA PRO A 93 24.94 -12.00 -0.76
C PRO A 93 24.85 -13.14 -1.77
N GLN A 94 24.36 -14.31 -1.32
CA GLN A 94 24.22 -15.52 -2.14
C GLN A 94 22.84 -15.65 -2.79
N GLY A 95 21.89 -14.74 -2.50
CA GLY A 95 20.56 -14.73 -3.10
C GLY A 95 19.67 -15.93 -2.70
N ILE A 96 19.92 -16.54 -1.54
CA ILE A 96 19.20 -17.75 -1.08
C ILE A 96 17.77 -17.40 -0.66
N LEU A 97 17.57 -16.22 -0.06
CA LEU A 97 16.29 -15.82 0.51
C LEU A 97 15.41 -15.19 -0.56
N ASN A 98 14.30 -15.86 -0.89
CA ASN A 98 13.26 -15.34 -1.79
C ASN A 98 13.78 -14.92 -3.20
N PRO A 99 14.52 -15.80 -3.92
CA PRO A 99 15.05 -15.47 -5.24
C PRO A 99 13.93 -15.10 -6.21
N GLY A 100 14.10 -13.96 -6.90
CA GLY A 100 13.14 -13.46 -7.88
C GLY A 100 11.76 -13.07 -7.31
N ARG A 101 11.65 -12.90 -5.98
CA ARG A 101 10.42 -12.42 -5.32
C ARG A 101 10.62 -11.00 -4.79
N MET A 102 9.55 -10.41 -4.25
CA MET A 102 9.49 -9.00 -3.83
C MET A 102 9.45 -8.06 -5.04
N TYR A 103 10.60 -7.55 -5.48
CA TYR A 103 10.70 -6.71 -6.68
C TYR A 103 11.59 -7.41 -7.71
N GLN A 104 11.26 -7.28 -8.98
CA GLN A 104 12.08 -7.89 -10.02
C GLN A 104 13.50 -7.29 -10.02
N GLY A 105 14.52 -8.15 -10.09
CA GLY A 105 15.92 -7.75 -10.21
C GLY A 105 16.61 -7.36 -8.90
N ILE A 106 16.03 -7.71 -7.74
CA ILE A 106 16.66 -7.56 -6.42
C ILE A 106 16.57 -8.86 -5.63
#